data_AF-A0A3D0P0X5-F1
#
_entry.id   AF-A0A3D0P0X5-F1
#
_cell.length_a   1.000
_cell.length_b   1.000
_cell.length_c   1.000
_cell.angle_alpha   90.00
_cell.angle_beta   90.00
_cell.angle_gamma   90.00
#
_symmetry.space_group_name_H-M   'P 1'
#
loop_
_entity.id
_entity.type
_entity.pdbx_description
1 polymer ?
#
loop_
_entity_poly.entity_id
_entity_poly.type
_entity_poly.pdbx_seq_one_letter_code
_entity_poly.pdbx_strand_id
1 'polypeptide(L)'
;MRPIKHVEKGLTYVAAGMFNAIKSVNQFKPNPSFTPKWADKPILKSWQKSKPTLGFPRQTDSLCPNCVIEAREEILAGKRDVSTLINEKVGEIKAQIIERDGEVWMIKDCPQHGHFEDLMAMDSNFLTHIESLFPGRDMQSHNDEKLHNHGTSSIKYGRGAVLTVDLTNRCNMMCDPCFMDANQVGFVHELSMEDVKEILDNAISIKPRRQMSVQYSGGEPTLSPYFIDAIKYARKVGYNSVQAATNGIEFAKSKEFCREAAEAG
;
A
#
# COMPACT_ATOMS: atom_id res chain seq x y z
N MET A 1 27.09 22.07 39.95
CA MET A 1 26.69 21.96 38.52
C MET A 1 27.92 22.21 37.65
N ARG A 2 28.21 21.37 36.65
CA ARG A 2 29.46 21.47 35.86
C ARG A 2 29.34 22.62 34.84
N PRO A 3 30.27 23.60 34.80
CA PRO A 3 30.25 24.75 33.90
C PRO A 3 30.06 24.37 32.42
N ILE A 4 30.60 23.21 32.04
CA ILE A 4 30.50 22.66 30.69
C ILE A 4 29.06 22.47 30.21
N LYS A 5 28.12 22.11 31.11
CA LYS A 5 26.70 21.93 30.76
C LYS A 5 26.02 23.24 30.38
N HIS A 6 26.48 24.37 30.94
CA HIS A 6 25.93 25.69 30.57
C HIS A 6 26.45 26.15 29.21
N VAL A 7 27.72 25.83 28.89
CA VAL A 7 28.30 26.09 27.57
C VAL A 7 27.64 25.24 26.48
N GLU A 8 27.45 23.94 26.71
CA GLU A 8 26.72 23.02 25.81
C GLU A 8 25.28 23.50 25.54
N LYS A 9 24.59 23.92 26.61
CA LYS A 9 23.23 24.46 26.50
C LYS A 9 23.22 25.77 25.72
N GLY A 10 24.20 26.65 25.94
CA GLY A 10 24.39 27.87 25.17
C GLY A 10 24.62 27.61 23.68
N LEU A 11 25.52 26.67 23.35
CA LEU A 11 25.77 26.25 21.96
C LEU A 11 24.51 25.69 21.30
N THR A 12 23.70 24.91 22.02
CA THR A 12 22.45 24.36 21.51
C THR A 12 21.45 25.47 21.18
N TYR A 13 21.31 26.48 22.04
CA TYR A 13 20.43 27.63 21.76
C TYR A 13 20.93 28.46 20.57
N VAL A 14 22.24 28.69 20.45
CA VAL A 14 22.83 29.38 19.30
C VAL A 14 22.58 28.60 18.01
N ALA A 15 22.84 27.29 18.01
CA ALA A 15 22.59 26.43 16.85
C ALA A 15 21.10 26.42 16.45
N ALA A 16 20.19 26.32 17.43
CA ALA A 16 18.75 26.38 17.18
C ALA A 16 18.31 27.73 16.61
N GLY A 17 18.83 28.83 17.16
CA GLY A 17 18.58 30.19 16.66
C GLY A 17 19.07 30.36 15.22
N MET A 18 20.31 29.94 14.94
CA MET A 18 20.91 29.99 13.60
C MET A 18 20.12 29.14 12.60
N PHE A 19 19.73 27.91 12.98
CA PHE A 19 18.91 27.03 12.15
C PHE A 19 17.57 27.66 11.79
N ASN A 20 16.88 28.26 12.78
CA ASN A 20 15.59 28.92 12.55
C ASN A 20 15.73 30.16 11.67
N ALA A 21 16.80 30.95 11.83
CA ALA A 21 17.08 32.09 10.95
C ALA A 21 17.32 31.64 9.50
N ILE A 22 18.19 30.64 9.28
CA ILE A 22 18.45 30.07 7.95
C ILE A 22 17.15 29.51 7.34
N LYS A 23 16.35 28.79 8.12
CA LYS A 23 15.06 28.24 7.69
C LYS A 23 14.10 29.35 7.25
N SER A 24 14.02 30.45 8.01
CA SER A 24 13.17 31.60 7.69
C SER A 24 13.60 32.27 6.38
N VAL A 25 14.91 32.45 6.17
CA VAL A 25 15.45 33.02 4.91
C VAL A 25 15.12 32.11 3.72
N ASN A 26 15.30 30.79 3.89
CA ASN A 26 15.00 29.81 2.84
C ASN A 26 13.51 29.73 2.47
N GLN A 27 12.60 30.17 3.34
CA GLN A 27 11.16 30.20 3.08
C GLN A 27 10.70 31.43 2.27
N PHE A 28 11.48 32.52 2.23
CA PHE A 28 11.07 33.76 1.54
C PHE A 28 11.02 33.59 0.01
N LYS A 29 11.93 32.82 -0.58
CA LYS A 29 11.96 32.53 -2.02
C LYS A 29 12.47 31.11 -2.28
N PRO A 30 11.64 30.08 -2.05
CA PRO A 30 12.06 28.69 -2.19
C PRO A 30 12.40 28.37 -3.64
N ASN A 31 13.50 27.64 -3.85
CA ASN A 31 13.87 27.12 -5.16
C ASN A 31 12.78 26.18 -5.71
N PRO A 32 12.62 26.13 -7.05
CA PRO A 32 11.72 25.18 -7.69
C PRO A 32 12.06 23.74 -7.26
N SER A 33 11.04 22.89 -7.20
CA SER A 33 11.25 21.47 -6.98
C SER A 33 11.93 20.83 -8.19
N PHE A 34 12.83 19.88 -7.94
CA PHE A 34 13.44 19.10 -9.01
C PHE A 34 12.49 18.00 -9.48
N THR A 35 12.63 17.59 -10.74
CA THR A 35 11.92 16.46 -11.34
C THR A 35 12.87 15.26 -11.40
N PRO A 36 12.63 14.18 -10.62
CA PRO A 36 13.47 13.00 -10.64
C PRO A 36 13.21 12.15 -11.89
N LYS A 37 14.19 11.36 -12.36
CA LYS A 37 14.04 10.46 -13.52
C LYS A 37 12.88 9.44 -13.41
N TRP A 38 12.44 9.14 -12.19
CA TRP A 38 11.35 8.21 -11.91
C TRP A 38 9.95 8.86 -11.95
N ALA A 39 9.84 10.15 -12.25
CA ALA A 39 8.60 10.91 -12.35
C ALA A 39 8.66 11.89 -13.54
N ASP A 40 7.50 12.20 -14.12
CA ASP A 40 7.38 13.22 -15.17
C ASP A 40 6.96 14.59 -14.59
N LYS A 41 6.66 14.63 -13.27
CA LYS A 41 6.25 15.83 -12.52
C LYS A 41 7.25 16.14 -11.39
N PRO A 42 7.43 17.42 -11.02
CA PRO A 42 8.31 17.81 -9.92
C PRO A 42 7.77 17.34 -8.56
N ILE A 43 8.66 17.06 -7.62
CA ILE A 43 8.26 16.63 -6.26
C ILE A 43 7.51 17.75 -5.54
N LEU A 44 6.42 17.42 -4.85
CA LEU A 44 5.68 18.37 -4.03
C LEU A 44 6.49 18.78 -2.81
N LYS A 45 6.56 20.10 -2.58
CA LYS A 45 7.02 20.64 -1.30
C LYS A 45 6.01 20.31 -0.20
N SER A 46 6.43 20.29 1.07
CA SER A 46 5.58 19.89 2.20
C SER A 46 4.28 20.70 2.28
N TRP A 47 4.29 22.00 1.98
CA TRP A 47 3.11 22.86 1.99
C TRP A 47 2.21 22.72 0.76
N GLN A 48 2.67 22.04 -0.30
CA GLN A 48 1.88 21.75 -1.50
C GLN A 48 1.14 20.41 -1.40
N LYS A 49 1.52 19.56 -0.44
CA LYS A 49 0.87 18.27 -0.24
C LYS A 49 -0.52 18.46 0.35
N SER A 50 -1.53 17.90 -0.31
CA SER A 50 -2.87 17.87 0.26
C SER A 50 -2.94 16.88 1.42
N LYS A 51 -3.91 17.09 2.32
CA LYS A 51 -4.21 16.18 3.42
C LYS A 51 -5.68 15.79 3.36
N PRO A 52 -6.06 14.54 3.73
CA PRO A 52 -7.46 14.26 4.03
C PRO A 52 -7.87 15.01 5.30
N THR A 53 -9.17 15.08 5.56
CA THR A 53 -9.67 15.48 6.88
C THR A 53 -9.24 14.41 7.88
N LEU A 54 -8.41 14.81 8.84
CA LEU A 54 -7.95 13.99 9.97
C LEU A 54 -8.62 14.49 11.26
N GLY A 55 -8.45 13.75 12.35
CA GLY A 55 -9.12 13.96 13.62
C GLY A 55 -10.55 13.41 13.66
N PHE A 56 -11.13 13.37 14.85
CA PHE A 56 -12.48 12.92 15.11
C PHE A 56 -13.22 13.98 15.96
N PRO A 57 -14.53 14.20 15.73
CA PRO A 57 -15.37 13.49 14.76
C PRO A 57 -15.13 13.93 13.31
N ARG A 58 -15.30 13.01 12.35
CA ARG A 58 -15.29 13.32 10.91
C ARG A 58 -16.22 12.41 10.12
N GLN A 59 -16.68 12.88 8.96
CA GLN A 59 -17.41 12.05 8.01
C GLN A 59 -16.49 11.58 6.87
N THR A 60 -16.68 10.34 6.43
CA THR A 60 -16.00 9.77 5.27
C THR A 60 -16.94 8.89 4.43
N ASP A 61 -16.45 8.42 3.29
CA ASP A 61 -17.12 7.41 2.48
C ASP A 61 -16.67 6.02 2.95
N SER A 62 -17.60 5.09 3.02
CA SER A 62 -17.34 3.68 3.39
C SER A 62 -18.22 2.76 2.55
N LEU A 63 -18.02 1.45 2.72
CA LEU A 63 -18.81 0.42 2.05
C LEU A 63 -19.71 -0.29 3.05
N CYS A 64 -20.97 -0.52 2.66
CA CYS A 64 -21.86 -1.42 3.38
C CYS A 64 -21.34 -2.86 3.21
N PRO A 65 -21.04 -3.58 4.32
CA PRO A 65 -20.50 -4.94 4.23
C PRO A 65 -21.45 -5.90 3.50
N ASN A 66 -22.77 -5.75 3.70
CA ASN A 66 -23.77 -6.62 3.09
C ASN A 66 -23.99 -6.30 1.60
N CYS A 67 -24.07 -5.01 1.21
CA CYS A 67 -24.17 -4.64 -0.21
C CYS A 67 -22.99 -5.17 -1.02
N VAL A 68 -21.78 -5.17 -0.46
CA VAL A 68 -20.58 -5.66 -1.15
C VAL A 68 -20.64 -7.18 -1.35
N ILE A 69 -21.13 -7.92 -0.35
CA ILE A 69 -21.32 -9.38 -0.45
C ILE A 69 -22.36 -9.70 -1.52
N GLU A 70 -23.52 -9.06 -1.48
CA GLU A 70 -24.60 -9.25 -2.46
C GLU A 70 -24.14 -8.92 -3.88
N ALA A 71 -23.45 -7.79 -4.08
CA ALA A 71 -22.92 -7.41 -5.38
C ALA A 71 -21.90 -8.43 -5.91
N ARG A 72 -21.03 -8.96 -5.04
CA ARG A 72 -20.08 -10.01 -5.41
C ARG A 72 -20.81 -11.29 -5.82
N GLU A 73 -21.83 -11.71 -5.08
CA GLU A 73 -22.63 -12.90 -5.42
C GLU A 73 -23.36 -12.74 -6.76
N GLU A 74 -23.94 -11.57 -7.03
CA GLU A 74 -24.59 -11.26 -8.30
C GLU A 74 -23.61 -11.32 -9.49
N ILE A 75 -22.41 -10.78 -9.31
CA ILE A 75 -21.36 -10.81 -10.34
C ILE A 75 -20.92 -12.25 -10.60
N LEU A 76 -20.65 -13.03 -9.55
CA LEU A 76 -20.26 -14.44 -9.70
C LEU A 76 -21.37 -15.31 -10.30
N ALA A 77 -22.63 -14.96 -10.05
CA ALA A 77 -23.79 -15.62 -10.68
C ALA A 77 -24.05 -15.14 -12.12
N GLY A 78 -23.26 -14.20 -12.66
CA GLY A 78 -23.43 -13.64 -14.00
C GLY A 78 -24.66 -12.73 -14.15
N LYS A 79 -25.28 -12.31 -13.04
CA LYS A 79 -26.45 -11.41 -13.04
C LYS A 79 -26.07 -9.94 -13.22
N ARG A 80 -24.82 -9.60 -12.91
CA ARG A 80 -24.27 -8.25 -12.96
C ARG A 80 -22.87 -8.27 -13.53
N ASP A 81 -22.54 -7.28 -14.34
CA ASP A 81 -21.20 -7.17 -14.94
C ASP A 81 -20.20 -6.57 -13.94
N VAL A 82 -18.95 -7.03 -13.98
CA VAL A 82 -17.87 -6.56 -13.08
C VAL A 82 -17.57 -5.07 -13.26
N SER A 83 -17.79 -4.50 -14.44
CA SER A 83 -17.57 -3.07 -14.71
C SER A 83 -18.46 -2.16 -13.85
N THR A 84 -19.56 -2.69 -13.29
CA THR A 84 -20.39 -1.93 -12.34
C THR A 84 -19.63 -1.51 -11.09
N LEU A 85 -18.60 -2.28 -10.66
CA LEU A 85 -17.73 -1.90 -9.54
C LEU A 85 -16.86 -0.67 -9.86
N ILE A 86 -16.66 -0.36 -11.13
CA ILE A 86 -15.89 0.80 -11.61
C ILE A 86 -16.82 1.98 -11.90
N ASN A 87 -17.94 1.70 -12.57
CA ASN A 87 -18.81 2.73 -13.14
C ASN A 87 -19.90 3.20 -12.18
N GLU A 88 -20.18 2.45 -11.12
CA GLU A 88 -21.25 2.74 -10.15
C GLU A 88 -20.73 2.78 -8.71
N LYS A 89 -21.55 3.32 -7.82
CA LYS A 89 -21.25 3.45 -6.39
C LYS A 89 -21.87 2.30 -5.58
N VAL A 90 -21.47 1.08 -5.92
CA VAL A 90 -22.06 -0.14 -5.34
C VAL A 90 -21.77 -0.21 -3.85
N GLY A 91 -22.81 -0.08 -3.02
CA GLY A 91 -22.70 -0.15 -1.56
C GLY A 91 -21.99 1.03 -0.90
N GLU A 92 -21.70 2.13 -1.62
CA GLU A 92 -21.10 3.33 -1.04
C GLU A 92 -22.10 4.02 -0.10
N ILE A 93 -21.69 4.24 1.14
CA ILE A 93 -22.47 4.92 2.18
C ILE A 93 -21.59 5.91 2.94
N LYS A 94 -22.22 6.87 3.62
CA LYS A 94 -21.50 7.77 4.53
C LYS A 94 -21.22 7.07 5.85
N ALA A 95 -20.03 7.31 6.38
CA ALA A 95 -19.60 6.83 7.68
C ALA A 95 -19.18 8.00 8.57
N GLN A 96 -19.50 7.93 9.86
CA GLN A 96 -18.99 8.83 10.90
C GLN A 96 -17.86 8.12 11.65
N ILE A 97 -16.73 8.79 11.78
CA ILE A 97 -15.63 8.35 12.65
C ILE A 97 -15.70 9.21 13.90
N ILE A 98 -15.95 8.58 15.05
CA ILE A 98 -16.12 9.24 16.35
C ILE A 98 -15.19 8.65 17.39
N GLU A 99 -14.91 9.42 18.44
CA GLU A 99 -14.30 8.92 19.66
C GLU A 99 -15.39 8.58 20.68
N ARG A 100 -15.29 7.40 21.30
CA ARG A 100 -16.19 6.91 22.36
C ARG A 100 -15.34 6.14 23.37
N ASP A 101 -15.35 6.57 24.63
CA ASP A 101 -14.64 5.89 25.72
C ASP A 101 -13.13 5.66 25.49
N GLY A 102 -12.45 6.59 24.80
CA GLY A 102 -11.03 6.48 24.47
C GLY A 102 -10.73 5.59 23.26
N GLU A 103 -11.76 5.04 22.63
CA GLU A 103 -11.69 4.25 21.41
C GLU A 103 -12.22 5.05 20.22
N VAL A 104 -11.84 4.65 19.01
CA VAL A 104 -12.30 5.28 17.76
C VAL A 104 -13.17 4.31 16.99
N TRP A 105 -14.39 4.74 16.70
CA TRP A 105 -15.45 3.92 16.10
C TRP A 105 -15.87 4.48 14.74
N MET A 106 -16.07 3.59 13.76
CA MET A 106 -16.71 3.90 12.49
C MET A 106 -18.18 3.47 12.54
N ILE A 107 -19.07 4.44 12.44
CA ILE A 107 -20.52 4.25 12.44
C ILE A 107 -21.05 4.44 11.03
N LYS A 108 -21.87 3.51 10.55
CA LYS A 108 -22.40 3.51 9.18
C LYS A 108 -23.87 3.15 9.21
N ASP A 109 -24.68 3.86 8.44
CA ASP A 109 -26.10 3.55 8.25
C ASP A 109 -26.35 3.26 6.78
N CYS A 110 -26.68 2.01 6.47
CA CYS A 110 -27.11 1.59 5.15
C CYS A 110 -28.65 1.65 5.07
N PRO A 111 -29.24 2.31 4.04
CA PRO A 111 -30.69 2.33 3.86
C PRO A 111 -31.34 0.94 3.72
N GLN A 112 -30.58 -0.06 3.27
CA GLN A 112 -31.08 -1.42 3.04
C GLN A 112 -30.76 -2.39 4.18
N HIS A 113 -29.56 -2.27 4.77
CA HIS A 113 -29.05 -3.25 5.73
C HIS A 113 -28.96 -2.74 7.17
N GLY A 114 -29.38 -1.50 7.42
CA GLY A 114 -29.44 -0.92 8.75
C GLY A 114 -28.09 -0.40 9.25
N HIS A 115 -27.90 -0.50 10.56
CA HIS A 115 -26.83 0.16 11.29
C HIS A 115 -25.62 -0.76 11.51
N PHE A 116 -24.42 -0.21 11.38
CA PHE A 116 -23.15 -0.89 11.62
C PHE A 116 -22.22 -0.02 12.46
N GLU A 117 -21.51 -0.63 13.40
CA GLU A 117 -20.41 -0.01 14.14
C GLU A 117 -19.19 -0.92 14.08
N ASP A 118 -18.04 -0.37 13.65
CA ASP A 118 -16.76 -1.06 13.63
C ASP A 118 -15.74 -0.31 14.50
N LEU A 119 -15.04 -1.03 15.36
CA LEU A 119 -13.92 -0.47 16.12
C LEU A 119 -12.72 -0.25 15.18
N MET A 120 -12.31 1.01 14.98
CA MET A 120 -11.16 1.35 14.16
C MET A 120 -9.85 1.32 14.94
N ALA A 121 -9.87 1.82 16.18
CA ALA A 121 -8.70 1.85 17.05
C ALA A 121 -9.13 1.76 18.51
N MET A 122 -8.42 0.93 19.29
CA MET A 122 -8.65 0.77 20.73
C MET A 122 -8.07 1.93 21.58
N ASP A 123 -7.25 2.79 20.98
CA ASP A 123 -6.61 3.93 21.66
C ASP A 123 -6.63 5.17 20.74
N SER A 124 -7.45 6.14 21.12
CA SER A 124 -7.63 7.41 20.40
C SER A 124 -6.38 8.30 20.44
N ASN A 125 -5.59 8.25 21.52
CA ASN A 125 -4.34 9.02 21.63
C ASN A 125 -3.30 8.45 20.68
N PHE A 126 -3.20 7.13 20.58
CA PHE A 126 -2.31 6.48 19.63
C PHE A 126 -2.70 6.83 18.18
N LEU A 127 -3.99 6.73 17.83
CA LEU A 127 -4.44 7.10 16.48
C LEU A 127 -4.18 8.58 16.18
N THR A 128 -4.43 9.47 17.14
CA THR A 128 -4.13 10.91 17.03
C THR A 128 -2.64 11.14 16.77
N HIS A 129 -1.77 10.42 17.47
CA HIS A 129 -0.33 10.48 17.23
C HIS A 129 0.01 10.05 15.80
N ILE A 130 -0.50 8.91 15.33
CA ILE A 130 -0.29 8.43 13.97
C ILE A 130 -0.77 9.45 12.93
N GLU A 131 -1.97 10.02 13.10
CA GLU A 131 -2.50 11.05 12.19
C GLU A 131 -1.66 12.33 12.20
N SER A 132 -1.09 12.72 13.36
CA SER A 132 -0.18 13.87 13.47
C SER A 132 1.12 13.69 12.67
N LEU A 133 1.55 12.43 12.48
CA LEU A 133 2.74 12.08 11.71
C LEU A 133 2.47 12.04 10.20
N PHE A 134 1.22 12.19 9.75
CA PHE A 134 0.89 12.12 8.33
C PHE A 134 1.57 13.27 7.54
N PRO A 135 2.53 12.96 6.65
CA PRO A 135 3.36 13.97 6.00
C PRO A 135 2.66 14.68 4.83
N GLY A 136 1.37 14.39 4.61
CA GLY A 136 0.62 14.78 3.41
C GLY A 136 0.66 13.72 2.33
N ARG A 137 -0.34 13.76 1.43
CA ARG A 137 -0.42 12.87 0.28
C ARG A 137 0.85 13.00 -0.55
N ASP A 138 1.29 11.88 -1.10
CA ASP A 138 2.45 11.86 -1.99
C ASP A 138 2.10 12.50 -3.35
N MET A 139 2.98 12.36 -4.33
CA MET A 139 2.69 12.81 -5.67
C MET A 139 1.52 12.03 -6.29
N GLN A 140 0.70 12.73 -7.08
CA GLN A 140 -0.37 12.11 -7.85
C GLN A 140 0.23 11.17 -8.91
N SER A 141 -0.36 9.99 -9.05
CA SER A 141 -0.05 9.06 -10.13
C SER A 141 -0.31 9.71 -11.49
N HIS A 142 0.49 9.36 -12.49
CA HIS A 142 0.40 9.77 -13.88
C HIS A 142 0.85 8.62 -14.77
N ASN A 143 0.43 8.63 -16.04
CA ASN A 143 0.56 7.48 -16.94
C ASN A 143 -0.13 6.24 -16.34
N ASP A 144 -1.31 6.47 -15.76
CA ASP A 144 -2.04 5.52 -14.92
C ASP A 144 -3.55 5.66 -15.17
N GLU A 145 -3.92 5.68 -16.45
CA GLU A 145 -5.31 5.84 -16.89
C GLU A 145 -6.14 4.57 -16.68
N LYS A 146 -5.48 3.40 -16.64
CA LYS A 146 -6.13 2.09 -16.67
C LYS A 146 -5.90 1.28 -15.40
N LEU A 147 -4.67 1.28 -14.85
CA LEU A 147 -4.29 0.31 -13.82
C LEU A 147 -4.98 0.58 -12.49
N HIS A 148 -4.91 1.82 -11.98
CA HIS A 148 -5.54 2.20 -10.71
C HIS A 148 -6.99 2.70 -10.84
N ASN A 149 -7.68 2.35 -11.92
CA ASN A 149 -9.09 2.71 -12.12
C ASN A 149 -10.02 1.71 -11.41
N HIS A 150 -10.35 2.02 -10.16
CA HIS A 150 -11.20 1.18 -9.29
C HIS A 150 -12.45 1.94 -8.81
N GLY A 151 -13.02 2.78 -9.68
CA GLY A 151 -14.18 3.60 -9.36
C GLY A 151 -13.92 4.50 -8.14
N THR A 152 -14.71 4.34 -7.10
CA THR A 152 -14.64 5.11 -5.85
C THR A 152 -13.35 4.88 -5.07
N SER A 153 -12.72 3.71 -5.27
CA SER A 153 -11.48 3.30 -4.64
C SER A 153 -10.24 3.55 -5.51
N SER A 154 -10.36 4.34 -6.57
CA SER A 154 -9.24 4.63 -7.48
C SER A 154 -8.03 5.21 -6.74
N ILE A 155 -6.86 4.61 -6.95
CA ILE A 155 -5.61 5.01 -6.28
C ILE A 155 -5.04 6.22 -7.00
N LYS A 156 -5.05 7.38 -6.32
CA LYS A 156 -4.65 8.66 -6.93
C LYS A 156 -3.22 9.08 -6.61
N TYR A 157 -2.64 8.60 -5.52
CA TYR A 157 -1.37 9.09 -4.98
C TYR A 157 -0.46 7.94 -4.58
N GLY A 158 0.84 8.07 -4.83
CA GLY A 158 1.83 7.05 -4.47
C GLY A 158 2.96 6.97 -5.49
N ARG A 159 4.04 6.27 -5.12
CA ARG A 159 5.24 6.07 -5.97
C ARG A 159 5.54 4.61 -6.30
N GLY A 160 4.62 3.71 -5.95
CA GLY A 160 4.88 2.27 -5.84
C GLY A 160 5.90 1.98 -4.74
N ALA A 161 5.65 0.95 -3.93
CA ALA A 161 6.63 0.49 -2.94
C ALA A 161 7.02 -0.95 -3.25
N VAL A 162 6.11 -1.88 -2.98
CA VAL A 162 6.27 -3.31 -3.23
C VAL A 162 5.03 -3.79 -3.96
N LEU A 163 5.21 -4.42 -5.11
CA LEU A 163 4.18 -5.18 -5.80
C LEU A 163 4.23 -6.61 -5.26
N THR A 164 3.22 -7.02 -4.51
CA THR A 164 3.12 -8.41 -4.05
C THR A 164 2.32 -9.21 -5.07
N VAL A 165 2.90 -10.31 -5.55
CA VAL A 165 2.28 -11.22 -6.53
C VAL A 165 2.23 -12.61 -5.93
N ASP A 166 1.01 -13.08 -5.65
CA ASP A 166 0.79 -14.46 -5.21
C ASP A 166 0.83 -15.37 -6.44
N LEU A 167 1.94 -16.09 -6.64
CA LEU A 167 2.10 -16.97 -7.81
C LEU A 167 1.18 -18.19 -7.74
N THR A 168 0.92 -18.66 -6.52
CA THR A 168 0.07 -19.81 -6.24
C THR A 168 -0.49 -19.73 -4.83
N ASN A 169 -1.70 -20.24 -4.60
CA ASN A 169 -2.21 -20.41 -3.23
C ASN A 169 -1.82 -21.76 -2.61
N ARG A 170 -1.08 -22.63 -3.31
CA ARG A 170 -0.61 -23.90 -2.72
C ARG A 170 0.52 -23.65 -1.71
N CYS A 171 0.49 -24.32 -0.57
CA CYS A 171 1.57 -24.30 0.42
C CYS A 171 1.92 -25.71 0.90
N ASN A 172 3.21 -25.98 1.08
CA ASN A 172 3.72 -27.22 1.69
C ASN A 172 3.78 -27.13 3.24
N MET A 173 3.18 -26.09 3.83
CA MET A 173 2.99 -25.92 5.28
C MET A 173 1.54 -25.55 5.62
N MET A 174 1.15 -25.78 6.88
CA MET A 174 -0.16 -25.39 7.43
C MET A 174 0.07 -24.69 8.76
N CYS A 175 0.46 -23.41 8.70
CA CYS A 175 0.82 -22.64 9.88
C CYS A 175 -0.43 -22.11 10.60
N ASP A 176 -0.52 -22.30 11.92
CA ASP A 176 -1.60 -21.71 12.74
C ASP A 176 -1.77 -20.18 12.56
N PRO A 177 -0.69 -19.36 12.46
CA PRO A 177 -0.84 -17.92 12.25
C PRO A 177 -0.98 -17.52 10.76
N CYS A 178 -1.32 -18.44 9.84
CA CYS A 178 -1.39 -18.13 8.40
C CYS A 178 -2.58 -17.21 8.09
N PHE A 179 -2.30 -15.92 7.82
CA PHE A 179 -3.36 -14.95 7.51
C PHE A 179 -4.12 -15.25 6.22
N MET A 180 -3.49 -15.94 5.26
CA MET A 180 -4.08 -16.27 3.96
C MET A 180 -4.88 -17.57 3.99
N ASP A 181 -4.66 -18.39 5.02
CA ASP A 181 -5.21 -19.74 5.17
C ASP A 181 -5.11 -20.58 3.87
N ALA A 182 -3.89 -20.59 3.30
CA ALA A 182 -3.61 -21.00 1.92
C ALA A 182 -4.18 -22.37 1.53
N ASN A 183 -4.13 -23.33 2.45
CA ASN A 183 -4.58 -24.71 2.20
C ASN A 183 -6.07 -24.95 2.50
N GLN A 184 -6.79 -23.97 3.03
CA GLN A 184 -8.24 -24.07 3.29
C GLN A 184 -9.09 -23.39 2.20
N VAL A 185 -8.44 -22.77 1.22
CA VAL A 185 -9.11 -22.21 0.05
C VAL A 185 -9.61 -23.37 -0.82
N GLY A 186 -10.93 -23.53 -0.96
CA GLY A 186 -11.57 -24.64 -1.69
C GLY A 186 -11.34 -24.67 -3.22
N PHE A 187 -10.36 -23.91 -3.72
CA PHE A 187 -9.92 -23.89 -5.12
C PHE A 187 -8.42 -23.61 -5.19
N VAL A 188 -7.80 -24.01 -6.31
CA VAL A 188 -6.39 -23.70 -6.58
C VAL A 188 -6.30 -22.46 -7.46
N HIS A 189 -5.56 -21.47 -6.98
CA HIS A 189 -5.11 -20.33 -7.76
C HIS A 189 -3.66 -20.56 -8.15
N GLU A 190 -3.36 -20.52 -9.45
CA GLU A 190 -2.01 -20.60 -10.01
C GLU A 190 -1.95 -19.63 -11.19
N LEU A 191 -1.02 -18.68 -11.16
CA LEU A 191 -0.80 -17.79 -12.28
C LEU A 191 -0.07 -18.51 -13.41
N SER A 192 -0.47 -18.26 -14.66
CA SER A 192 0.35 -18.63 -15.80
C SER A 192 1.53 -17.67 -15.95
N MET A 193 2.54 -18.04 -16.75
CA MET A 193 3.63 -17.11 -17.04
C MET A 193 3.16 -15.89 -17.84
N GLU A 194 2.10 -16.02 -18.64
CA GLU A 194 1.46 -14.91 -19.35
C GLU A 194 0.84 -13.92 -18.36
N ASP A 195 0.10 -14.41 -17.36
CA ASP A 195 -0.48 -13.58 -16.30
C ASP A 195 0.63 -12.83 -15.53
N VAL A 196 1.71 -13.53 -15.17
CA VAL A 196 2.86 -12.93 -14.48
C VAL A 196 3.48 -11.81 -15.30
N LYS A 197 3.68 -12.02 -16.61
CA LYS A 197 4.23 -10.99 -17.51
C LYS A 197 3.30 -9.77 -17.58
N GLU A 198 2.00 -10.02 -17.78
CA GLU A 198 1.01 -8.94 -17.87
C GLU A 198 0.99 -8.10 -16.60
N ILE A 199 0.96 -8.73 -15.41
CA ILE A 199 1.00 -8.03 -14.13
C ILE A 199 2.26 -7.17 -14.01
N LEU A 200 3.43 -7.73 -14.32
CA LEU A 200 4.71 -7.03 -14.19
C LEU A 200 4.84 -5.87 -15.18
N ASP A 201 4.39 -6.05 -16.43
CA ASP A 201 4.43 -5.05 -17.49
C ASP A 201 3.45 -3.90 -17.22
N ASN A 202 2.24 -4.22 -16.78
CA ASN A 202 1.25 -3.23 -16.39
C ASN A 202 1.76 -2.40 -15.20
N ALA A 203 2.28 -3.03 -14.16
CA ALA A 203 2.73 -2.34 -12.95
C ALA A 203 3.98 -1.48 -13.18
N ILE A 204 4.88 -1.83 -14.11
CA ILE A 204 6.07 -1.00 -14.38
C ILE A 204 5.78 0.22 -15.28
N SER A 205 4.62 0.25 -15.94
CA SER A 205 4.20 1.34 -16.82
C SER A 205 3.85 2.63 -16.07
N ILE A 206 3.41 2.53 -14.81
CA ILE A 206 2.95 3.68 -14.03
C ILE A 206 4.07 4.64 -13.65
N LYS A 207 3.70 5.91 -13.48
CA LYS A 207 4.55 6.92 -12.86
C LYS A 207 3.79 7.56 -11.70
N PRO A 208 4.50 8.02 -10.65
CA PRO A 208 5.92 7.85 -10.40
C PRO A 208 6.31 6.42 -9.97
N ARG A 209 7.56 6.02 -10.27
CA ARG A 209 8.10 4.69 -9.95
C ARG A 209 9.53 4.73 -9.40
N ARG A 210 9.70 5.08 -8.12
CA ARG A 210 11.04 5.38 -7.57
C ARG A 210 11.94 4.15 -7.46
N GLN A 211 11.43 3.09 -6.84
CA GLN A 211 12.10 1.80 -6.68
C GLN A 211 11.01 0.75 -6.78
N MET A 212 10.73 0.29 -8.00
CA MET A 212 9.79 -0.81 -8.18
C MET A 212 10.44 -2.08 -7.65
N SER A 213 9.78 -2.67 -6.67
CA SER A 213 10.12 -3.99 -6.17
C SER A 213 8.94 -4.92 -6.35
N VAL A 214 9.23 -6.18 -6.63
CA VAL A 214 8.24 -7.25 -6.63
C VAL A 214 8.57 -8.23 -5.53
N GLN A 215 7.55 -8.64 -4.78
CA GLN A 215 7.62 -9.71 -3.81
C GLN A 215 6.71 -10.84 -4.29
N TYR A 216 7.32 -11.96 -4.68
CA TYR A 216 6.58 -13.17 -4.93
C TYR A 216 6.16 -13.80 -3.61
N SER A 217 4.88 -14.12 -3.52
CA SER A 217 4.19 -14.60 -2.32
C SER A 217 3.23 -15.71 -2.75
N GLY A 218 2.31 -16.08 -1.85
CA GLY A 218 1.22 -17.00 -2.09
C GLY A 218 1.00 -17.87 -0.88
N GLY A 219 0.68 -19.14 -1.13
CA GLY A 219 0.85 -20.18 -0.13
C GLY A 219 2.34 -20.39 0.09
N GLU A 220 3.04 -20.85 -0.95
CA GLU A 220 4.50 -20.87 -1.05
C GLU A 220 4.92 -20.60 -2.51
N PRO A 221 5.54 -19.44 -2.82
CA PRO A 221 5.87 -19.07 -4.19
C PRO A 221 6.82 -20.07 -4.88
N THR A 222 7.72 -20.73 -4.14
CA THR A 222 8.66 -21.69 -4.74
C THR A 222 8.00 -22.97 -5.26
N LEU A 223 6.72 -23.19 -4.94
CA LEU A 223 5.94 -24.31 -5.50
C LEU A 223 5.33 -24.01 -6.86
N SER A 224 5.34 -22.74 -7.28
CA SER A 224 4.92 -22.38 -8.63
C SER A 224 5.95 -22.87 -9.66
N PRO A 225 5.52 -23.52 -10.76
CA PRO A 225 6.45 -23.94 -11.82
C PRO A 225 7.13 -22.75 -12.51
N TYR A 226 6.59 -21.54 -12.34
CA TYR A 226 7.10 -20.32 -12.98
C TYR A 226 7.96 -19.46 -12.06
N PHE A 227 8.24 -19.88 -10.82
CA PHE A 227 8.95 -19.07 -9.83
C PHE A 227 10.29 -18.50 -10.37
N ILE A 228 11.15 -19.35 -10.92
CA ILE A 228 12.46 -18.94 -11.45
C ILE A 228 12.30 -18.02 -12.67
N ASP A 229 11.36 -18.32 -13.57
CA ASP A 229 11.13 -17.53 -14.78
C ASP A 229 10.50 -16.16 -14.47
N ALA A 230 9.66 -16.09 -13.44
CA ALA A 230 9.10 -14.86 -12.90
C ALA A 230 10.21 -13.95 -12.36
N ILE A 231 11.20 -14.48 -11.63
CA ILE A 231 12.37 -13.72 -11.17
C ILE A 231 13.13 -13.14 -12.35
N LYS A 232 13.49 -13.98 -13.33
CA LYS A 232 14.22 -13.56 -14.54
C LYS A 232 13.47 -12.47 -15.30
N TYR A 233 12.14 -12.62 -15.44
CA TYR A 233 11.32 -11.66 -16.16
C TYR A 233 11.23 -10.32 -15.43
N ALA A 234 11.01 -10.33 -14.11
CA ALA A 234 10.99 -9.11 -13.31
C ALA A 234 12.32 -8.34 -13.42
N ARG A 235 13.46 -9.04 -13.37
CA ARG A 235 14.77 -8.44 -13.62
C ARG A 235 14.89 -7.85 -15.01
N LYS A 236 14.46 -8.60 -16.03
CA LYS A 236 14.51 -8.20 -17.44
C LYS A 236 13.72 -6.92 -17.70
N VAL A 237 12.52 -6.77 -17.13
CA VAL A 237 11.67 -5.59 -17.37
C VAL A 237 12.09 -4.37 -16.54
N GLY A 238 12.86 -4.58 -15.46
CA GLY A 238 13.56 -3.51 -14.75
C GLY A 238 13.15 -3.32 -13.29
N TYR A 239 12.63 -4.36 -12.62
CA TYR A 239 12.44 -4.33 -11.17
C TYR A 239 13.78 -4.34 -10.45
N ASN A 240 13.98 -3.37 -9.55
CA ASN A 240 15.25 -3.17 -8.87
C ASN A 240 15.49 -4.19 -7.74
N SER A 241 14.40 -4.62 -7.09
CA SER A 241 14.42 -5.60 -6.02
C SER A 241 13.36 -6.66 -6.30
N VAL A 242 13.82 -7.90 -6.43
CA VAL A 242 12.97 -9.09 -6.55
C VAL A 242 13.12 -9.85 -5.25
N GLN A 243 11.99 -10.12 -4.60
CA GLN A 243 11.93 -10.73 -3.28
C GLN A 243 10.99 -11.92 -3.33
N ALA A 244 11.17 -12.88 -2.41
CA ALA A 244 10.25 -13.98 -2.20
C ALA A 244 9.90 -14.08 -0.72
N ALA A 245 8.61 -14.11 -0.40
CA ALA A 245 8.11 -14.48 0.92
C ALA A 245 7.97 -16.01 0.95
N THR A 246 9.02 -16.69 1.42
CA THR A 246 9.14 -18.16 1.38
C THR A 246 9.35 -18.73 2.78
N ASN A 247 8.86 -19.94 3.02
CA ASN A 247 9.19 -20.75 4.19
C ASN A 247 10.59 -21.40 4.09
N GLY A 248 11.24 -21.32 2.93
CA GLY A 248 12.62 -21.75 2.72
C GLY A 248 12.83 -23.26 2.54
N ILE A 249 11.77 -24.07 2.55
CA ILE A 249 11.88 -25.53 2.46
C ILE A 249 12.50 -25.97 1.12
N GLU A 250 12.06 -25.41 -0.01
CA GLU A 250 12.60 -25.79 -1.33
C GLU A 250 14.07 -25.37 -1.48
N PHE A 251 14.45 -24.22 -0.93
CA PHE A 251 15.86 -23.79 -0.84
C PHE A 251 16.70 -24.73 0.05
N ALA A 252 16.16 -25.21 1.16
CA ALA A 252 16.87 -26.13 2.06
C ALA A 252 17.07 -27.53 1.42
N LYS A 253 16.18 -27.96 0.53
CA LYS A 253 16.24 -29.26 -0.13
C LYS A 253 17.27 -29.34 -1.26
N SER A 254 17.54 -28.24 -1.95
CA SER A 254 18.31 -28.26 -3.20
C SER A 254 19.28 -27.08 -3.31
N LYS A 255 20.58 -27.40 -3.31
CA LYS A 255 21.63 -26.39 -3.56
C LYS A 255 21.56 -25.85 -4.98
N GLU A 256 21.17 -26.70 -5.93
CA GLU A 256 20.97 -26.35 -7.33
C GLU A 256 19.84 -25.32 -7.47
N PHE A 257 18.71 -25.51 -6.77
CA PHE A 257 17.62 -24.53 -6.75
C PHE A 257 18.06 -23.17 -6.17
N CYS A 258 18.87 -23.17 -5.10
CA CYS A 258 19.49 -21.95 -4.58
C CYS A 258 20.34 -21.22 -5.63
N ARG A 259 21.13 -21.97 -6.43
CA ARG A 259 21.94 -21.39 -7.50
C ARG A 259 21.07 -20.82 -8.62
N GLU A 260 20.07 -21.57 -9.07
CA GLU A 260 19.15 -21.13 -10.13
C GLU A 260 18.42 -19.84 -9.75
N ALA A 261 17.92 -19.74 -8.51
CA ALA A 261 17.29 -18.52 -8.02
C ALA A 261 18.28 -17.35 -7.93
N ALA A 262 19.50 -17.59 -7.42
CA ALA A 262 20.53 -16.55 -7.33
C ALA A 262 20.97 -16.05 -8.72
N GLU A 263 21.05 -16.94 -9.71
CA GLU A 263 21.38 -16.62 -11.10
C GLU A 263 20.23 -15.90 -11.81
N ALA A 264 18.98 -16.18 -11.44
CA ALA A 264 17.80 -15.50 -11.95
C ALA A 264 17.74 -14.03 -11.51
N GLY A 265 18.29 -13.72 -10.33
CA GLY A 265 18.51 -12.38 -9.78
C GLY A 265 17.65 -12.04 -8.59
#